data_AF-A0A484ZK10-F1
#
_entry.id   AF-A0A484ZK10-F1
#
_cell.length_a   1.000
_cell.length_b   1.000
_cell.length_c   1.000
_cell.angle_alpha   90.00
_cell.angle_beta   90.00
_cell.angle_gamma   90.00
#
_symmetry.space_group_name_H-M   'P 1'
#
loop_
_entity.id
_entity.type
_entity.pdbx_description
1 polymer ?
#
loop_
_entity_poly.entity_id
_entity_poly.type
_entity_poly.pdbx_seq_one_letter_code
_entity_poly.pdbx_strand_id
1 'polypeptide(L)'
;MGSGLTWHDVIGQEKQQPYFQDTLKFVASERAAGKTIYPPQKDVFNAFSSTELENIKVVILGQDPYHGPNQAHGLSFSVLPGIPAPPSLVQYV
;
A
#
# COMPACT_ATOMS: atom_id res chain seq x y z
N MET A 1 28.09 5.76 9.66
CA MET A 1 27.31 5.60 8.42
C MET A 1 26.35 4.46 8.70
N GLY A 2 25.04 4.75 8.77
CA GLY A 2 24.04 3.82 9.31
C GLY A 2 23.95 2.57 8.45
N SER A 3 24.29 1.42 9.03
CA SER A 3 24.17 0.09 8.44
C SER A 3 22.76 -0.47 8.69
N GLY A 4 21.72 0.31 8.39
CA GLY A 4 20.33 -0.09 8.58
C GLY A 4 19.83 -0.88 7.36
N LEU A 5 19.11 -1.98 7.59
CA LEU A 5 18.39 -2.67 6.52
C LEU A 5 17.33 -1.73 5.95
N THR A 6 17.22 -1.67 4.63
CA THR A 6 16.18 -0.92 3.92
C THR A 6 15.07 -1.84 3.44
N TRP A 7 13.93 -1.27 3.03
CA TRP A 7 12.89 -2.06 2.36
C TRP A 7 13.38 -2.67 1.03
N HIS A 8 14.35 -2.05 0.36
CA HIS A 8 14.93 -2.63 -0.85
C HIS A 8 15.73 -3.90 -0.55
N ASP A 9 16.47 -3.93 0.56
CA ASP A 9 17.27 -5.10 0.96
C ASP A 9 16.40 -6.31 1.29
N VAL A 10 15.23 -6.07 1.90
CA VAL A 10 14.32 -7.14 2.35
C VAL A 10 13.30 -7.50 1.29
N ILE A 11 12.54 -6.52 0.78
CA ILE A 11 11.43 -6.76 -0.16
C ILE A 11 11.92 -6.77 -1.61
N GLY A 12 13.08 -6.18 -1.92
CA GLY A 12 13.61 -6.16 -3.28
C GLY A 12 13.84 -7.57 -3.85
N GLN A 13 14.30 -8.51 -3.01
CA GLN A 13 14.43 -9.92 -3.39
C GLN A 13 13.06 -10.60 -3.55
N GLU A 14 12.11 -10.31 -2.65
CA GLU A 14 10.76 -10.86 -2.71
C GLU A 14 10.02 -10.42 -3.99
N LYS A 15 10.26 -9.18 -4.45
CA LYS A 15 9.71 -8.65 -5.71
C LYS A 15 10.16 -9.41 -6.96
N GLN A 16 11.26 -10.16 -6.88
CA GLN A 16 11.75 -10.98 -7.99
C GLN A 16 11.07 -12.35 -8.06
N GLN A 17 10.35 -12.75 -7.01
CA GLN A 17 9.71 -14.06 -6.99
C GLN A 17 8.55 -14.11 -8.02
N PRO A 18 8.35 -15.26 -8.69
CA PRO A 18 7.34 -15.39 -9.75
C PRO A 18 5.94 -15.00 -9.27
N TYR A 19 5.53 -15.44 -8.08
CA TYR A 19 4.19 -15.16 -7.54
C TYR A 19 3.93 -13.66 -7.35
N PHE A 20 4.95 -12.89 -6.97
CA PHE A 20 4.85 -11.46 -6.77
C PHE A 20 4.72 -10.74 -8.13
N GLN A 21 5.58 -11.11 -9.08
CA GLN A 21 5.52 -10.57 -10.43
C GLN A 21 4.20 -10.90 -11.13
N ASP A 22 3.69 -12.11 -10.95
CA ASP A 22 2.43 -12.54 -11.57
C ASP A 22 1.23 -11.83 -10.95
N THR A 23 1.25 -11.54 -9.65
CA THR A 23 0.25 -10.69 -8.98
C THR A 23 0.26 -9.27 -9.55
N LEU A 24 1.43 -8.66 -9.72
CA LEU A 24 1.56 -7.34 -10.33
C LEU A 24 1.08 -7.32 -11.79
N LYS A 25 1.44 -8.34 -12.58
CA LYS A 25 0.99 -8.48 -13.97
C LYS A 25 -0.52 -8.63 -14.06
N PHE A 26 -1.11 -9.45 -13.19
CA PHE A 26 -2.56 -9.64 -13.12
C PHE A 26 -3.29 -8.33 -12.81
N VAL A 27 -2.86 -7.59 -11.78
CA VAL A 27 -3.47 -6.29 -11.46
C VAL A 27 -3.27 -5.28 -12.61
N ALA A 28 -2.11 -5.29 -13.26
CA ALA A 28 -1.84 -4.42 -14.40
C ALA A 28 -2.72 -4.74 -15.62
N SER A 29 -2.94 -6.02 -15.93
CA SER A 29 -3.81 -6.43 -17.04
C SER A 29 -5.27 -6.08 -16.75
N GLU A 30 -5.72 -6.22 -15.51
CA GLU A 30 -7.07 -5.85 -15.10
C GLU A 30 -7.31 -4.33 -15.22
N ARG A 31 -6.31 -3.50 -14.86
CA ARG A 31 -6.33 -2.05 -15.11
C ARG A 31 -6.38 -1.74 -16.61
N ALA A 32 -5.57 -2.41 -17.42
CA ALA A 32 -5.55 -2.23 -18.87
C ALA A 32 -6.86 -2.66 -19.55
N ALA A 33 -7.57 -3.63 -18.98
CA ALA A 33 -8.90 -4.05 -19.39
C ALA A 33 -10.01 -3.05 -18.99
N GLY A 34 -9.67 -1.94 -18.34
CA GLY A 34 -10.60 -0.87 -17.97
C GLY A 34 -11.26 -1.05 -16.60
N LYS A 35 -10.84 -2.04 -15.79
CA LYS A 35 -11.35 -2.19 -14.42
C LYS A 35 -10.76 -1.11 -13.51
N THR A 36 -11.62 -0.47 -12.72
CA THR A 36 -11.18 0.46 -11.68
C THR A 36 -10.62 -0.34 -10.51
N ILE A 37 -9.31 -0.24 -10.28
CA ILE A 37 -8.60 -0.88 -9.16
C ILE A 37 -7.98 0.20 -8.28
N TYR A 38 -8.17 0.07 -6.97
CA TYR A 38 -7.62 0.99 -5.98
C TYR A 38 -6.48 0.34 -5.18
N PRO A 39 -5.53 1.14 -4.67
CA PRO A 39 -5.31 2.57 -4.98
C PRO A 39 -4.74 2.76 -6.40
N PRO A 40 -4.49 3.99 -6.87
CA PRO A 40 -3.69 4.21 -8.08
C PRO A 40 -2.33 3.50 -8.01
N GLN A 41 -1.79 3.05 -9.14
CA GLN A 41 -0.58 2.23 -9.18
C GLN A 41 0.61 2.86 -8.44
N LYS A 42 0.78 4.18 -8.54
CA LYS A 42 1.84 4.93 -7.86
C LYS A 42 1.75 4.88 -6.33
N ASP A 43 0.56 4.64 -5.78
CA ASP A 43 0.27 4.73 -4.36
C ASP A 43 0.27 3.34 -3.68
N VAL A 44 0.34 2.24 -4.44
CA VAL A 44 0.23 0.85 -3.93
C VAL A 44 1.24 0.56 -2.81
N PHE A 45 2.44 1.13 -2.89
CA PHE A 45 3.51 0.87 -1.93
C PHE A 45 3.79 2.06 -0.99
N ASN A 46 2.86 3.01 -0.85
CA ASN A 46 3.08 4.22 -0.07
C ASN A 46 3.48 3.93 1.39
N ALA A 47 2.93 2.89 2.02
CA ALA A 47 3.34 2.48 3.38
C ALA A 47 4.85 2.27 3.52
N PHE A 48 5.49 1.66 2.52
CA PHE A 48 6.93 1.40 2.53
C PHE A 48 7.75 2.66 2.25
N SER A 49 7.28 3.54 1.36
CA SER A 49 7.97 4.81 1.07
C SER A 49 7.78 5.88 2.14
N SER A 50 6.69 5.81 2.93
CA SER A 50 6.40 6.78 3.99
C SER A 50 7.12 6.46 5.30
N THR A 51 7.50 5.20 5.53
CA THR A 51 8.22 4.79 6.74
C THR A 51 9.35 3.86 6.35
N GLU A 52 10.60 4.33 6.40
CA GLU A 52 11.78 3.47 6.23
C GLU A 52 11.83 2.36 7.29
N LEU A 53 12.39 1.21 6.92
CA LEU A 53 12.39 0.00 7.75
C LEU A 53 12.98 0.23 9.15
N GLU A 54 14.08 1.00 9.23
CA GLU A 54 14.71 1.35 10.51
C GLU A 54 13.90 2.33 11.37
N ASN A 55 12.94 3.04 10.77
CA ASN A 55 12.11 4.04 11.45
C ASN A 55 10.78 3.46 11.95
N ILE A 56 10.51 2.16 11.72
CA ILE A 56 9.29 1.50 12.20
C ILE A 56 9.30 1.43 13.73
N LYS A 57 8.23 1.92 14.35
CA LYS A 57 7.99 1.82 15.79
C LYS A 57 6.70 1.09 16.14
N VAL A 58 5.68 1.22 15.29
CA VAL A 58 4.35 0.63 15.45
C VAL A 58 3.90 0.14 14.08
N VAL A 59 3.24 -1.02 14.04
CA VAL A 59 2.64 -1.59 12.84
C VAL A 59 1.14 -1.73 13.07
N ILE A 60 0.34 -1.12 12.19
CA ILE A 60 -1.11 -1.23 12.19
C ILE A 60 -1.54 -1.91 10.90
N LEU A 61 -2.00 -3.16 11.02
CA LEU A 61 -2.42 -3.97 9.88
C LEU A 61 -3.90 -3.72 9.57
N GLY A 62 -4.17 -3.37 8.31
CA GLY A 62 -5.51 -3.41 7.72
C GLY A 62 -5.70 -4.68 6.89
N GLN A 63 -6.93 -4.93 6.43
CA GLN A 63 -7.25 -6.07 5.57
C GLN A 63 -7.08 -5.72 4.08
N ASP A 64 -7.99 -4.87 3.55
CA ASP A 64 -8.04 -4.50 2.15
C ASP A 64 -8.02 -2.97 1.97
N PRO A 65 -7.56 -2.45 0.82
CA PRO A 65 -7.72 -1.04 0.49
C PRO A 65 -9.21 -0.67 0.40
N TYR A 66 -9.54 0.58 0.74
CA TYR A 66 -10.86 1.13 0.44
C TYR A 66 -11.17 1.08 -1.07
N HIS A 67 -12.42 0.74 -1.40
CA HIS A 67 -12.87 0.49 -2.78
C HIS A 67 -13.65 1.68 -3.38
N GLY A 68 -13.79 2.79 -2.67
CA GLY A 68 -14.42 4.01 -3.17
C GLY A 68 -13.42 4.96 -3.85
N PRO A 69 -13.88 5.79 -4.81
CA PRO A 69 -13.05 6.81 -5.44
C PRO A 69 -12.33 7.70 -4.42
N ASN A 70 -11.04 7.92 -4.63
CA ASN A 70 -10.18 8.79 -3.81
C ASN A 70 -10.04 8.39 -2.33
N GLN A 71 -10.54 7.22 -1.91
CA GLN A 71 -10.41 6.79 -0.51
C GLN A 71 -9.03 6.20 -0.23
N ALA A 72 -8.64 5.13 -0.95
CA ALA A 72 -7.38 4.45 -0.72
C ALA A 72 -6.19 5.18 -1.35
N HIS A 73 -5.12 5.33 -0.58
CA HIS A 73 -3.85 5.92 -1.02
C HIS A 73 -2.61 5.19 -0.48
N GLY A 74 -2.76 3.90 -0.13
CA GLY A 74 -1.64 3.01 0.22
C GLY A 74 -1.21 2.99 1.68
N LEU A 75 -2.03 3.53 2.59
CA LEU A 75 -1.89 3.42 4.04
C LEU A 75 -3.16 2.79 4.64
N SER A 76 -3.00 1.90 5.62
CA SER A 76 -4.13 1.26 6.31
C SER A 76 -4.96 2.32 7.07
N PHE A 77 -6.29 2.17 7.05
CA PHE A 77 -7.28 3.05 7.70
C PHE A 77 -7.31 4.52 7.24
N SER A 78 -6.30 5.00 6.51
CA SER A 78 -6.18 6.39 6.08
C SER A 78 -7.01 6.69 4.83
N VAL A 79 -7.51 7.92 4.73
CA VAL A 79 -8.17 8.47 3.53
C VAL A 79 -7.54 9.82 3.15
N LEU A 80 -7.72 10.23 1.89
CA LEU A 80 -7.24 11.53 1.42
C LEU A 80 -7.98 12.70 2.11
N PRO A 81 -7.34 13.88 2.24
CA PRO A 81 -7.99 15.08 2.76
C PRO A 81 -9.29 15.40 2.01
N GLY A 82 -10.34 15.74 2.76
CA GLY A 82 -11.67 16.05 2.21
C GLY A 82 -12.57 14.83 1.98
N ILE A 83 -12.07 13.60 2.17
CA ILE A 83 -12.88 12.39 2.17
C ILE A 83 -13.36 12.10 3.61
N PRO A 84 -14.66 11.84 3.83
CA PRO A 84 -15.16 11.48 5.16
C PRO A 84 -14.44 10.25 5.72
N ALA A 85 -14.10 10.32 7.00
CA ALA A 85 -13.50 9.19 7.71
C ALA A 85 -14.45 7.98 7.64
N PRO A 86 -13.96 6.82 7.19
CA PRO A 86 -14.76 5.59 7.15
C PRO A 86 -15.09 5.15 8.58
N PRO A 87 -16.21 4.43 8.79
CA PRO A 87 -16.66 4.03 10.13
C PRO A 87 -15.61 3.27 10.95
N SER A 88 -14.77 2.48 10.27
CA SER A 88 -13.68 1.76 10.93
C SER A 88 -12.62 2.69 11.51
N LEU A 89 -12.29 3.82 10.87
CA LEU A 89 -11.34 4.79 11.40
C LEU A 89 -11.91 5.46 12.64
N VAL A 90 -13.20 5.83 12.61
CA VAL A 90 -13.89 6.49 13.73
C VAL A 90 -13.88 5.65 15.02
N GLN A 91 -13.77 4.32 14.92
CA GLN A 91 -13.72 3.46 16.10
C GLN A 91 -12.35 3.48 16.83
N TYR A 92 -11.29 3.93 16.16
CA TYR A 92 -9.92 4.01 16.71
C TYR A 92 -9.49 5.43 17.10
N VAL A 93 -10.34 6.45 16.88
CA VAL A 93 -10.12 7.85 17.31
C VAL A 93 -11.08 8.19 18.43
#